data_AF-A0A946AWJ8-F1
#
_entry.id   AF-A0A946AWJ8-F1
#
_cell.length_a   1.000
_cell.length_b   1.000
_cell.length_c   1.000
_cell.angle_alpha   90.00
_cell.angle_beta   90.00
_cell.angle_gamma   90.00
#
_symmetry.space_group_name_H-M   'P 1'
#
loop_
_entity.id
_entity.type
_entity.pdbx_description
1 polymer ?
#
loop_
_entity_poly.entity_id
_entity_poly.type
_entity_poly.pdbx_seq_one_letter_code
_entity_poly.pdbx_strand_id
1 'polypeptide(L)'
;MGVLLRNDHPQVNIDSEDINKKVGVVMKNLGCLNQEVSILLTVDAYIRKLNQQFRNIDRATDVLSFPQDADEDPIIPGEIILGDIAVSL
;
A
#
# COMPACT_ATOMS: atom_id res chain seq x y z
N MET A 1 11.32 -7.01 -8.64
CA MET A 1 10.04 -7.07 -7.92
C MET A 1 9.54 -5.64 -7.75
N GLY A 2 8.22 -5.42 -7.86
CA GLY A 2 7.67 -4.12 -8.27
C GLY A 2 6.96 -3.36 -7.17
N VAL A 3 6.62 -2.10 -7.48
CA VAL A 3 5.66 -1.30 -6.74
C VAL A 3 4.34 -1.43 -7.50
N LEU A 4 3.30 -1.93 -6.84
CA LEU A 4 1.95 -1.96 -7.40
C LEU A 4 1.22 -0.72 -6.90
N LEU A 5 0.87 0.18 -7.82
CA LEU A 5 0.13 1.38 -7.50
C LEU A 5 -1.27 1.30 -8.11
N ARG A 6 -2.28 1.44 -7.26
CA ARG A 6 -3.67 1.58 -7.66
C ARG A 6 -4.20 2.93 -7.18
N ASN A 7 -4.73 3.72 -8.10
CA ASN A 7 -5.38 4.98 -7.78
C ASN A 7 -6.90 4.86 -7.95
N ASP A 8 -7.61 4.71 -6.84
CA ASP A 8 -9.08 4.66 -6.79
C ASP A 8 -9.68 6.03 -6.42
N HIS A 9 -8.86 7.08 -6.31
CA HIS A 9 -9.36 8.42 -6.03
C HIS A 9 -10.14 8.98 -7.23
N PRO A 10 -11.43 9.33 -7.09
CA PRO A 10 -12.30 9.62 -8.23
C PRO A 10 -11.98 10.95 -8.93
N GLN A 11 -11.31 11.87 -8.25
CA GLN A 11 -11.09 13.24 -8.72
C GLN A 11 -9.62 13.62 -8.90
N VAL A 12 -8.69 12.77 -8.44
CA VAL A 12 -7.26 13.09 -8.43
C VAL A 12 -6.57 12.14 -9.37
N ASN A 13 -6.06 12.66 -10.47
CA ASN A 13 -5.25 11.89 -11.39
C ASN A 13 -3.79 12.01 -10.97
N ILE A 14 -3.18 10.87 -10.62
CA ILE A 14 -1.80 10.83 -10.16
C ILE A 14 -0.95 10.10 -11.18
N ASP A 15 0.13 10.76 -11.59
CA ASP A 15 1.16 10.13 -12.37
C ASP A 15 1.81 9.00 -11.56
N SER A 16 1.50 7.78 -11.95
CA SER A 16 2.00 6.58 -11.31
C SER A 16 3.50 6.42 -11.49
N GLU A 17 4.11 7.05 -12.50
CA GLU A 17 5.53 6.93 -12.79
C GLU A 17 6.40 7.65 -11.74
N ASP A 18 6.00 8.85 -11.32
CA ASP A 18 6.73 9.61 -10.28
C ASP A 18 6.65 8.90 -8.92
N ILE A 19 5.47 8.39 -8.56
CA ILE A 19 5.32 7.60 -7.33
C ILE A 19 6.16 6.33 -7.39
N ASN A 20 6.09 5.57 -8.49
CA ASN A 20 6.88 4.36 -8.65
C ASN A 20 8.39 4.63 -8.56
N LYS A 21 8.88 5.75 -9.12
CA LYS A 21 10.27 6.18 -8.98
C LYS A 21 10.63 6.47 -7.52
N LYS A 22 9.81 7.25 -6.81
CA LYS A 22 10.03 7.61 -5.40
C LYS A 22 10.03 6.37 -4.50
N VAL A 23 9.03 5.51 -4.63
CA VAL A 23 8.95 4.26 -3.86
C VAL A 23 10.12 3.35 -4.23
N GLY A 24 10.50 3.26 -5.50
CA GLY A 24 11.69 2.51 -5.94
C GLY A 24 12.99 2.99 -5.28
N VAL A 25 13.15 4.30 -5.08
CA VAL A 25 14.30 4.85 -4.32
C VAL A 25 14.24 4.44 -2.85
N VAL A 26 13.07 4.50 -2.21
CA VAL A 26 12.90 4.05 -0.83
C VAL A 26 13.22 2.55 -0.69
N MET A 27 12.66 1.72 -1.55
CA MET A 27 12.91 0.27 -1.60
C MET A 27 14.40 -0.04 -1.81
N LYS A 28 15.07 0.72 -2.69
CA LYS A 28 16.53 0.60 -2.90
C LYS A 28 17.31 0.91 -1.63
N ASN A 29 16.99 2.01 -0.96
CA ASN A 29 17.69 2.44 0.24
C ASN A 29 17.48 1.49 1.42
N LEU A 30 16.33 0.80 1.47
CA LEU A 30 16.02 -0.22 2.48
C LEU A 30 16.56 -1.62 2.14
N GLY A 31 17.11 -1.83 0.93
CA GLY A 31 17.58 -3.15 0.49
C GLY A 31 16.46 -4.11 0.06
N CYS A 32 15.27 -3.58 -0.21
CA CYS A 32 14.04 -4.34 -0.50
C CYS A 32 13.71 -4.45 -2.00
N LEU A 33 14.67 -4.27 -2.91
CA LEU A 33 14.42 -4.27 -4.38
C LEU A 33 13.83 -5.58 -4.94
N ASN A 34 14.02 -6.68 -4.22
CA ASN A 34 13.49 -7.98 -4.57
C ASN A 34 12.14 -8.27 -3.89
N GLN A 35 11.54 -7.27 -3.24
CA GLN A 35 10.28 -7.38 -2.53
C GLN A 35 9.19 -6.54 -3.22
N GLU A 36 7.94 -6.90 -3.02
CA GLU A 36 6.78 -6.20 -3.57
C GLU A 36 6.06 -5.40 -2.48
N VAL A 37 5.58 -4.20 -2.85
CA VAL A 37 4.67 -3.42 -2.01
C VAL A 37 3.52 -2.92 -2.86
N SER A 38 2.32 -3.02 -2.30
CA SER A 38 1.10 -2.53 -2.91
C SER A 38 0.66 -1.23 -2.25
N ILE A 39 0.29 -0.24 -3.06
CA ILE A 39 -0.15 1.08 -2.62
C ILE A 39 -1.51 1.39 -3.25
N LEU A 40 -2.50 1.62 -2.41
CA LEU A 40 -3.83 2.07 -2.78
C LEU A 40 -3.98 3.55 -2.42
N LEU A 41 -4.23 4.39 -3.41
CA LEU A 41 -4.63 5.78 -3.23
C LEU A 41 -6.16 5.87 -3.27
N THR A 42 -6.77 6.44 -2.25
CA THR A 42 -8.22 6.40 -2.04
C THR A 42 -8.72 7.66 -1.33
N VAL A 43 -9.99 7.65 -0.92
CA VAL A 43 -10.69 8.75 -0.25
C VAL A 43 -10.94 8.46 1.23
N ASP A 44 -11.18 9.52 2.01
CA ASP A 44 -11.46 9.44 3.46
C ASP A 44 -12.60 8.48 3.80
N ALA A 45 -13.63 8.45 2.96
CA ALA A 45 -14.78 7.57 3.15
C ALA A 45 -14.40 6.09 3.06
N TYR A 46 -13.43 5.73 2.21
CA TYR A 46 -12.97 4.35 2.06
C TYR A 46 -11.94 4.00 3.13
N ILE A 47 -10.97 4.86 3.41
CA ILE A 47 -9.96 4.59 4.43
C ILE A 47 -10.57 4.53 5.84
N ARG A 48 -11.63 5.30 6.13
CA ARG A 48 -12.40 5.19 7.38
C ARG A 48 -13.04 3.81 7.52
N LYS A 49 -13.60 3.25 6.44
CA LYS A 49 -14.14 1.88 6.45
C LYS A 49 -13.06 0.85 6.74
N LEU A 50 -11.88 0.99 6.12
CA LEU A 50 -10.74 0.13 6.41
C LEU A 50 -10.28 0.26 7.87
N ASN A 51 -10.17 1.48 8.40
CA ASN A 51 -9.74 1.72 9.78
C ASN A 51 -10.72 1.11 10.79
N GLN A 52 -12.02 1.22 10.52
CA GLN A 52 -13.04 0.57 11.33
C GLN A 52 -12.97 -0.95 11.21
N GLN A 53 -12.79 -1.49 10.00
CA GLN A 53 -12.76 -2.94 9.77
C GLN A 53 -11.54 -3.62 10.40
N PHE A 54 -10.35 -3.06 10.22
CA PHE A 54 -9.09 -3.71 10.60
C PHE A 54 -8.51 -3.24 11.93
N ARG A 55 -8.88 -2.04 12.41
CA ARG A 55 -8.40 -1.48 13.68
C ARG A 55 -9.50 -1.16 14.69
N ASN A 56 -10.77 -1.35 14.32
CA ASN A 56 -11.94 -1.00 15.12
C ASN A 56 -11.98 0.49 15.52
N ILE A 57 -11.52 1.37 14.62
CA ILE A 57 -11.49 2.82 14.80
C ILE A 57 -12.36 3.49 13.72
N ASP A 58 -13.50 4.06 14.12
CA ASP A 58 -14.46 4.70 13.21
C ASP A 58 -14.05 6.14 12.87
N ARG A 59 -12.87 6.30 12.28
CA ARG A 59 -12.33 7.60 11.87
C ARG A 59 -11.44 7.44 10.64
N ALA A 60 -11.48 8.41 9.74
CA ALA A 60 -10.49 8.50 8.67
C ALA A 60 -9.08 8.73 9.25
N THR A 61 -8.08 8.38 8.45
CA THR A 61 -6.65 8.59 8.74
C THR A 61 -5.94 8.76 7.41
N ASP A 62 -4.78 9.41 7.42
CA ASP A 62 -4.06 9.68 6.17
C ASP A 62 -3.48 8.41 5.56
N VAL A 63 -3.01 7.49 6.42
CA VAL A 63 -2.36 6.24 5.99
C VAL A 63 -2.76 5.06 6.88
N LEU A 64 -2.95 3.90 6.26
CA LEU A 64 -3.00 2.57 6.88
C LEU A 64 -1.99 1.64 6.21
N SER A 65 -1.37 0.76 7.00
CA SER A 65 -0.44 -0.26 6.51
C SER A 65 -0.91 -1.64 6.97
N PHE A 66 -0.87 -2.59 6.04
CA PHE A 66 -1.27 -3.99 6.20
C PHE A 66 -0.06 -4.86 5.82
N PRO A 67 0.80 -5.23 6.78
CA PRO A 67 1.93 -6.08 6.48
C PRO A 67 1.46 -7.47 6.07
N GLN A 68 2.19 -8.10 5.14
CA GLN A 68 2.02 -9.52 4.86
C GLN A 68 2.46 -10.33 6.09
N ASP A 69 1.60 -11.20 6.61
CA ASP A 69 1.93 -12.09 7.71
C ASP A 69 2.31 -13.48 7.16
N ALA A 70 3.54 -13.92 7.44
CA ALA A 70 4.03 -15.20 6.94
C ALA A 70 3.33 -16.42 7.57
N ASP A 71 2.69 -16.24 8.73
CA ASP A 71 1.98 -17.30 9.43
C ASP A 71 0.49 -17.38 9.03
N GLU A 72 -0.11 -16.26 8.63
CA GLU A 72 -1.53 -16.18 8.27
C GLU A 72 -1.77 -16.14 6.74
N ASP A 73 -0.83 -15.61 5.97
CA ASP A 73 -0.99 -15.41 4.53
C ASP A 73 -0.27 -16.47 3.67
N PRO A 74 -0.78 -16.76 2.46
CA PRO A 74 -0.16 -17.73 1.56
C PRO A 74 1.22 -17.26 1.09
N ILE A 75 2.22 -18.11 1.30
CA ILE A 75 3.57 -17.90 0.77
C ILE A 75 3.57 -18.18 -0.73
N ILE A 76 3.91 -17.18 -1.53
CA ILE A 76 4.09 -17.32 -2.98
C ILE A 76 5.57 -17.65 -3.25
N PRO A 77 5.91 -18.85 -3.77
CA PRO A 77 7.30 -19.24 -3.99
C PRO A 77 8.02 -18.29 -4.94
N GLY A 78 9.12 -17.69 -4.47
CA GLY A 78 9.93 -16.75 -5.25
C GLY A 78 9.50 -15.29 -5.13
N GLU A 79 8.42 -14.99 -4.40
CA GLU A 79 7.96 -13.63 -4.13
C GLU A 79 8.08 -13.31 -2.63
N ILE A 80 8.59 -12.12 -2.33
CA ILE A 80 8.63 -11.58 -0.96
C ILE A 80 7.72 -10.36 -0.97
N ILE A 81 6.53 -10.50 -0.40
CA ILE A 81 5.52 -9.44 -0.35
C ILE A 81 5.65 -8.73 1.00
N LEU A 82 5.79 -7.41 0.99
CA LEU A 82 5.79 -6.59 2.21
C LEU A 82 4.37 -6.34 2.72
N GLY A 83 3.40 -6.28 1.80
CA GLY A 83 1.99 -6.04 2.07
C GLY A 83 1.47 -4.77 1.40
N ASP A 84 0.38 -4.24 1.94
CA ASP A 84 -0.39 -3.14 1.38
C ASP A 84 -0.28 -1.84 2.20
N ILE A 85 -0.35 -0.71 1.52
CA ILE A 85 -0.45 0.63 2.09
C ILE A 85 -1.66 1.33 1.47
N ALA A 86 -2.63 1.73 2.28
CA ALA A 86 -3.73 2.59 1.83
C ALA A 86 -3.46 4.03 2.26
N VAL A 87 -3.58 4.97 1.31
CA VAL A 87 -3.36 6.41 1.52
C VAL A 87 -4.62 7.16 1.11
N SER A 88 -5.12 8.00 2.01
CA SER A 88 -6.20 8.96 1.71
C SER A 88 -5.63 10.23 1.11
N LEU A 89 -6.26 10.76 0.05
CA LEU A 89 -5.87 12.00 -0.63
C LEU A 89 -6.89 13.12 -0.41
#